data_AF-A0A6B3GAY7-F1
#
_entry.id   AF-A0A6B3GAY7-F1
#
_cell.length_a   1.000
_cell.length_b   1.000
_cell.length_c   1.000
_cell.angle_alpha   90.00
_cell.angle_beta   90.00
_cell.angle_gamma   90.00
#
_symmetry.space_group_name_H-M   'P 1'
#
loop_
_entity.id
_entity.type
_entity.pdbx_description
1 polymer ?
#
loop_
_entity_poly.entity_id
_entity_poly.type
_entity_poly.pdbx_seq_one_letter_code
_entity_poly.pdbx_strand_id
1 'polypeptide(L)' 'RVHPDAPEIWAQVAYARDHEWAETADDVLRRRTTLTIRGLATDDVREGVEKLLADRD' A
#
# COMPACT_ATOMS: atom_id res chain seq x y z
N ARG A 1 -4.54 -2.53 10.28
CA ARG A 1 -4.34 -1.09 10.52
C ARG A 1 -2.84 -0.82 10.44
N VAL A 2 -2.41 -0.11 9.40
CA VAL A 2 -1.07 0.49 9.35
C VAL A 2 -1.05 1.57 10.42
N HIS A 3 -0.01 1.56 11.27
CA HIS A 3 0.08 2.54 12.33
C HIS A 3 0.22 3.94 11.70
N PRO A 4 -0.46 4.97 12.19
CA PRO A 4 -0.25 6.34 11.69
C PRO A 4 1.22 6.78 11.79
N ASP A 5 1.97 6.22 12.74
CA ASP A 5 3.43 6.39 12.87
C ASP A 5 4.27 5.32 12.15
N ALA A 6 3.74 4.66 11.12
CA ALA A 6 4.50 3.75 10.24
C ALA A 6 4.75 4.40 8.86
N PRO A 7 5.52 5.51 8.79
CA PRO A 7 5.78 6.22 7.54
C PRO A 7 6.50 5.36 6.50
N GLU A 8 7.25 4.34 6.95
CA GLU A 8 7.95 3.40 6.07
C GLU A 8 6.99 2.57 5.22
N ILE A 9 5.79 2.27 5.72
CA ILE A 9 4.79 1.54 4.95
C ILE A 9 4.28 2.41 3.79
N TRP A 10 3.98 3.69 4.04
CA TRP A 10 3.54 4.60 2.99
C TRP A 10 4.63 4.86 1.95
N ALA A 11 5.90 4.93 2.37
CA ALA A 11 7.04 4.98 1.47
C ALA A 11 7.13 3.73 0.58
N GLN A 12 6.85 2.53 1.11
CA GLN A 12 6.77 1.31 0.31
C GLN A 12 5.61 1.35 -0.70
N VAL A 13 4.46 1.92 -0.36
CA VAL A 13 3.35 2.09 -1.32
C VAL A 13 3.76 3.01 -2.47
N ALA A 14 4.35 4.16 -2.16
CA ALA A 14 4.85 5.09 -3.18
C ALA A 14 5.92 4.43 -4.06
N TYR A 15 6.87 3.71 -3.46
CA TYR A 15 7.89 2.98 -4.22
C TYR A 15 7.28 1.91 -5.13
N ALA A 16 6.32 1.13 -4.62
CA ALA A 16 5.64 0.11 -5.41
C ALA A 16 4.88 0.71 -6.61
N ARG A 17 4.22 1.86 -6.42
CA ARG A 17 3.54 2.62 -7.48
C ARG A 17 4.52 3.09 -8.55
N ASP A 18 5.59 3.75 -8.12
CA ASP A 18 6.48 4.50 -9.02
C ASP A 18 7.54 3.60 -9.69
N HIS A 19 7.91 2.49 -9.06
CA HIS A 19 9.06 1.68 -9.48
C HIS A 19 8.75 0.19 -9.68
N GLU A 20 7.59 -0.31 -9.22
CA GLU A 20 7.29 -1.75 -9.25
C GLU A 20 6.00 -2.11 -10.00
N TRP A 21 5.46 -1.16 -10.77
CA TRP A 21 4.22 -1.30 -11.54
C TRP A 21 3.03 -1.76 -10.69
N ALA A 22 2.90 -1.26 -9.46
CA ALA A 22 1.70 -1.49 -8.68
C ALA A 22 0.54 -0.65 -9.22
N GLU A 23 -0.51 -1.32 -9.69
CA GLU A 23 -1.71 -0.66 -10.22
C GLU A 23 -2.93 -0.83 -9.30
N THR A 24 -2.89 -1.83 -8.42
CA THR A 24 -3.99 -2.16 -7.52
C THR A 24 -3.53 -2.25 -6.07
N ALA A 25 -4.46 -2.09 -5.12
CA ALA A 25 -4.17 -2.32 -3.72
C ALA A 25 -3.69 -3.76 -3.44
N ASP A 26 -4.12 -4.75 -4.23
CA ASP A 26 -3.64 -6.12 -4.08
C ASP A 26 -2.19 -6.30 -4.57
N ASP A 27 -1.73 -5.52 -5.54
CA ASP A 27 -0.30 -5.48 -5.91
C ASP A 27 0.54 -5.09 -4.71
N VAL A 28 0.14 -4.00 -4.04
CA VAL A 28 0.87 -3.48 -2.89
C VAL A 28 0.73 -4.40 -1.69
N LEU A 29 -0.49 -4.66 -1.23
CA LEU A 29 -0.76 -5.26 0.09
C LEU A 29 -0.42 -6.75 0.17
N ARG A 30 -0.45 -7.46 -0.97
CA ARG A 30 -0.20 -8.91 -1.04
C ARG A 30 1.09 -9.29 -1.78
N ARG A 31 1.43 -8.62 -2.90
CA ARG A 31 2.56 -9.02 -3.76
C ARG A 31 3.86 -8.29 -3.45
N ARG A 32 3.81 -6.98 -3.16
CA ARG A 32 5.00 -6.17 -2.83
C ARG A 32 5.26 -6.08 -1.33
N THR A 33 4.21 -6.19 -0.53
CA THR A 33 4.29 -6.24 0.93
C THR A 33 3.64 -7.51 1.47
N THR A 34 3.83 -7.77 2.75
CA THR A 34 3.24 -8.92 3.46
C THR A 34 2.04 -8.54 4.32
N LEU A 35 1.47 -7.35 4.15
CA LEU A 35 0.41 -6.84 5.01
C LEU A 35 -0.85 -7.70 4.96
N THR A 36 -1.24 -8.19 3.77
CA THR A 36 -2.37 -9.11 3.63
C THR A 36 -2.11 -10.44 4.34
N ILE A 37 -0.92 -11.02 4.15
CA ILE A 37 -0.57 -12.33 4.74
C ILE A 37 -0.49 -12.24 6.27
N ARG A 38 -0.08 -11.08 6.81
CA ARG A 38 0.02 -10.82 8.25
C ARG A 38 -1.30 -10.36 8.89
N GLY A 39 -2.39 -10.25 8.12
CA GLY A 39 -3.68 -9.76 8.63
C GLY A 39 -3.69 -8.28 8.98
N LEU A 40 -2.81 -7.47 8.37
CA LEU A 40 -2.65 -6.04 8.63
C LEU A 40 -3.36 -5.13 7.62
N ALA A 41 -3.80 -5.70 6.48
CA ALA A 41 -4.52 -5.03 5.40
C ALA A 41 -6.01 -4.79 5.75
N THR A 42 -6.27 -3.86 6.67
CA THR A 42 -7.64 -3.40 6.99
C THR A 42 -8.22 -2.54 5.86
N ASP A 43 -9.54 -2.34 5.87
CA ASP A 43 -10.21 -1.52 4.85
C ASP A 43 -9.66 -0.09 4.78
N ASP A 44 -9.39 0.56 5.93
CA ASP A 44 -8.73 1.88 5.96
C ASP A 44 -7.36 1.89 5.25
N VAL A 45 -6.61 0.80 5.36
CA VAL A 45 -5.29 0.68 4.72
C VAL A 45 -5.46 0.50 3.23
N ARG A 46 -6.42 -0.34 2.82
CA ARG A 46 -6.78 -0.53 1.41
C ARG A 46 -7.20 0.79 0.78
N GLU A 47 -8.10 1.53 1.41
CA GLU A 47 -8.56 2.83 0.90
C GLU A 47 -7.41 3.84 0.79
N GLY A 48 -6.52 3.89 1.78
CA GLY A 48 -5.34 4.76 1.73
C GLY A 48 -4.38 4.41 0.59
N VAL A 49 -4.17 3.11 0.34
CA VAL A 49 -3.38 2.65 -0.82
C VAL A 49 -4.07 3.03 -2.13
N GLU A 50 -5.37 2.79 -2.25
CA GLU A 50 -6.14 3.13 -3.47
C GLU A 50 -6.07 4.63 -3.77
N LYS A 51 -6.18 5.49 -2.75
CA LYS A 51 -6.00 6.94 -2.90
C LYS A 51 -4.60 7.30 -3.41
N LEU A 52 -3.55 6.72 -2.83
CA LEU A 52 -2.16 7.01 -3.23
C LEU A 52 -1.85 6.49 -4.65
N LEU A 53 -2.45 5.37 -5.05
CA LEU A 53 -2.31 4.82 -6.40
C LEU A 53 -3.08 5.63 -7.46
N ALA A 54 -4.19 6.26 -7.07
CA ALA A 54 -4.98 7.14 -7.95
C ALA A 54 -4.34 8.52 -8.14
N ASP A 55 -3.54 8.97 -7.17
CA ASP A 55 -2.80 10.24 -7.20
C ASP A 55 -1.52 10.10 -8.06
N ARG A 56 -1.72 9.90 -9.37
CA ARG A 56 -0.66 9.90 -10.39
C ARG A 56 -0.60 11.28 -11.05
N ASP A 57 0.56 11.92 -10.97
CA ASP A 57 0.93 13.09 -11.80
C ASP A 57 1.13 12.68 -13.28
#